data_AF-A0A7K4D9S5-F1
#
_entry.id   AF-A0A7K4D9S5-F1
#
_cell.length_a   1.000
_cell.length_b   1.000
_cell.length_c   1.000
_cell.angle_alpha   90.00
_cell.angle_beta   90.00
_cell.angle_gamma   90.00
#
_symmetry.space_group_name_H-M   'P 1'
#
loop_
_entity.id
_entity.type
_entity.pdbx_description
1 polymer ?
#
loop_
_entity_poly.entity_id
_entity_poly.type
_entity_poly.pdbx_seq_one_letter_code
_entity_poly.pdbx_strand_id
1 'polypeptide(L)'
;MFEDAKEQLAKMIAGEVVLSDDPGQTLRKWREIFDISQTDLAHHLNISPSVVSDYEGGRRKSPGSLTIRKVVESLIELDISR
;
A
#
# COMPACT_ATOMS: atom_id res chain seq x y z
N MET A 1 10.31 -0.33 -20.65
CA MET A 1 9.98 1.11 -20.52
C MET A 1 8.89 1.35 -19.49
N PHE A 2 7.65 0.89 -19.68
CA PHE A 2 6.61 1.05 -18.64
C PHE A 2 6.81 0.12 -17.42
N GLU A 3 7.30 -1.10 -17.64
CA GLU A 3 7.66 -2.03 -16.55
C GLU A 3 8.71 -1.44 -15.60
N ASP A 4 9.69 -0.73 -16.16
CA ASP A 4 10.77 -0.09 -15.39
C ASP A 4 10.24 1.04 -14.49
N ALA A 5 9.28 1.83 -15.00
CA ALA A 5 8.65 2.91 -14.24
C ALA A 5 7.77 2.38 -13.11
N LYS A 6 7.00 1.31 -13.35
CA LYS A 6 6.21 0.61 -12.33
C LYS A 6 7.13 0.08 -11.22
N GLU A 7 8.21 -0.60 -11.58
CA GLU A 7 9.15 -1.17 -10.62
C GLU A 7 9.86 -0.09 -9.79
N GLN A 8 10.26 1.02 -10.43
CA GLN A 8 10.86 2.16 -9.74
C GLN A 8 9.89 2.81 -8.75
N LEU A 9 8.64 3.01 -9.16
CA LEU A 9 7.58 3.55 -8.29
C LEU A 9 7.34 2.63 -7.09
N ALA A 10 7.22 1.32 -7.32
CA ALA A 10 7.05 0.35 -6.25
C ALA A 10 8.21 0.37 -5.25
N LYS A 11 9.47 0.42 -5.74
CA LYS A 11 10.67 0.52 -4.88
C LYS A 11 10.69 1.80 -4.07
N MET A 12 10.32 2.93 -4.68
CA MET A 12 10.26 4.23 -4.02
C MET A 12 9.22 4.22 -2.88
N ILE A 13 8.00 3.78 -3.17
CA ILE A 13 6.92 3.69 -2.19
C ILE A 13 7.31 2.75 -1.04
N ALA A 14 7.77 1.54 -1.36
CA ALA A 14 8.16 0.56 -0.35
C ALA A 14 9.34 1.05 0.51
N GLY A 15 10.31 1.75 -0.10
CA GLY A 15 11.41 2.38 0.61
C GLY A 15 10.94 3.44 1.61
N GLU A 16 10.02 4.32 1.19
CA GLU A 16 9.43 5.32 2.07
C GLU A 16 8.68 4.69 3.25
N VAL A 17 7.88 3.65 3.00
CA VAL A 17 7.14 2.94 4.05
C VAL A 17 8.08 2.28 5.07
N VAL A 18 9.14 1.63 4.61
CA VAL A 18 10.10 0.92 5.48
C VAL A 18 10.95 1.87 6.30
N LEU A 19 11.30 3.04 5.75
CA LEU A 19 12.14 4.04 6.41
C LEU A 19 11.35 5.04 7.27
N SER A 20 10.02 4.95 7.27
CA SER A 20 9.15 5.86 8.03
C SER A 20 9.07 5.49 9.52
N ASP A 21 8.96 6.52 10.37
CA ASP A 21 8.64 6.37 11.79
C ASP A 21 7.24 5.78 12.01
N ASP A 22 6.33 5.97 11.04
CA ASP A 22 4.99 5.39 11.04
C ASP A 22 4.66 4.76 9.68
N PRO A 23 5.04 3.47 9.49
CA PRO A 23 4.74 2.75 8.25
C PRO A 23 3.24 2.66 7.94
N GLY A 24 2.38 2.61 8.97
CA GLY A 24 0.93 2.52 8.81
C GLY A 24 0.35 3.80 8.21
N GLN A 25 0.69 4.95 8.79
CA GLN A 25 0.32 6.25 8.21
C GLN A 25 0.93 6.47 6.83
N THR A 26 2.14 5.95 6.57
CA THR A 26 2.77 6.08 5.25
C THR A 26 2.05 5.25 4.20
N LEU A 27 1.59 4.05 4.52
CA LEU A 27 0.72 3.26 3.64
C LEU A 27 -0.61 4.00 3.35
N ARG A 28 -1.21 4.59 4.38
CA ARG A 28 -2.42 5.40 4.24
C ARG A 28 -2.22 6.56 3.28
N LYS A 29 -1.14 7.33 3.46
CA LYS A 29 -0.75 8.45 2.59
C LYS A 29 -0.73 8.00 1.14
N TRP A 30 -0.03 6.91 0.82
CA TRP A 30 0.06 6.42 -0.55
C TRP A 30 -1.29 5.96 -1.09
N ARG A 31 -2.08 5.22 -0.30
CA ARG A 31 -3.44 4.85 -0.70
C ARG A 31 -4.29 6.07 -1.07
N GLU A 32 -4.22 7.14 -0.27
CA GLU A 32 -4.95 8.39 -0.52
C GLU A 32 -4.42 9.15 -1.75
N ILE A 33 -3.09 9.11 -2.02
CA ILE A 33 -2.49 9.70 -3.24
C ILE A 33 -3.02 9.02 -4.50
N PHE A 34 -3.19 7.70 -4.48
CA PHE A 34 -3.80 6.95 -5.57
C PHE A 34 -5.34 7.06 -5.61
N ASP A 35 -5.94 7.80 -4.67
CA ASP A 35 -7.39 7.94 -4.53
C ASP A 35 -8.12 6.58 -4.42
N ILE A 36 -7.51 5.61 -3.73
CA ILE A 36 -8.05 4.26 -3.55
C ILE A 36 -8.75 4.18 -2.18
N SER A 37 -9.97 3.64 -2.12
CA SER A 37 -10.64 3.46 -0.82
C SER A 37 -10.06 2.27 -0.04
N GLN A 38 -10.21 2.25 1.29
CA GLN A 38 -9.83 1.08 2.10
C GLN A 38 -10.57 -0.18 1.65
N THR A 39 -11.81 -0.03 1.18
CA THR A 39 -12.64 -1.13 0.67
C THR A 39 -12.10 -1.70 -0.62
N ASP A 40 -11.69 -0.86 -1.58
CA ASP A 40 -11.16 -1.31 -2.87
C ASP A 40 -9.83 -2.05 -2.69
N LEU A 41 -8.93 -1.49 -1.87
CA LEU A 41 -7.67 -2.15 -1.53
C LEU A 41 -7.89 -3.48 -0.82
N ALA A 42 -8.82 -3.53 0.14
CA ALA A 42 -9.14 -4.76 0.85
C ALA A 42 -9.74 -5.84 -0.05
N HIS A 43 -10.62 -5.44 -0.97
CA HIS A 43 -11.21 -6.33 -1.96
C HIS A 43 -10.12 -6.92 -2.89
N HIS A 44 -9.22 -6.09 -3.41
CA HIS A 44 -8.10 -6.55 -4.25
C HIS A 44 -7.15 -7.49 -3.51
N LEU A 45 -6.89 -7.23 -2.23
CA LEU A 45 -6.06 -8.07 -1.37
C LEU A 45 -6.77 -9.32 -0.82
N ASN A 46 -8.06 -9.49 -1.09
CA ASN A 46 -8.92 -10.55 -0.53
C ASN A 46 -8.86 -10.61 1.01
N ILE A 47 -9.00 -9.45 1.65
CA ILE A 47 -9.04 -9.28 3.12
C ILE A 47 -10.22 -8.40 3.53
N SER A 48 -10.51 -8.33 4.83
CA SER A 48 -11.49 -7.39 5.36
C SER A 48 -10.98 -5.94 5.31
N PRO A 49 -11.83 -4.94 5.01
CA PRO A 49 -11.48 -3.51 5.15
C PRO A 49 -10.98 -3.13 6.54
N SER A 50 -11.41 -3.84 7.59
CA SER A 50 -10.91 -3.62 8.95
C SER A 50 -9.41 -3.93 9.07
N VAL A 51 -8.90 -4.89 8.29
CA VAL A 51 -7.47 -5.24 8.29
C VAL A 51 -6.64 -4.12 7.68
N VAL A 52 -7.12 -3.49 6.60
CA VAL A 52 -6.48 -2.30 6.02
C VAL A 52 -6.50 -1.15 7.03
N SER A 53 -7.65 -0.89 7.66
CA SER A 53 -7.77 0.11 8.73
C SER A 53 -6.84 -0.17 9.92
N ASP A 54 -6.63 -1.43 10.30
CA ASP A 54 -5.72 -1.82 11.38
C ASP A 54 -4.26 -1.53 11.06
N TYR A 55 -3.84 -1.73 9.79
CA TYR A 55 -2.50 -1.38 9.33
C TYR A 55 -2.32 0.14 9.29
N GLU A 56 -3.26 0.86 8.68
CA GLU A 56 -3.19 2.31 8.52
C GLU A 56 -3.31 3.07 9.84
N GLY A 57 -4.07 2.53 10.80
CA GLY A 57 -4.28 3.10 12.12
C GLY A 57 -3.24 2.69 13.16
N GLY A 58 -2.18 1.96 12.78
CA GLY A 58 -1.09 1.57 13.67
C GLY A 58 -1.47 0.53 14.75
N ARG A 59 -2.67 -0.08 14.67
CA ARG A 59 -3.12 -1.14 15.60
C ARG A 59 -2.33 -2.43 15.41
N ARG A 60 -1.90 -2.70 14.17
CA ARG A 60 -0.89 -3.72 13.87
C ARG A 60 0.47 -3.05 13.72
N LYS A 61 1.34 -3.21 14.73
CA LYS A 61 2.69 -2.67 14.70
C LYS A 61 3.48 -3.30 13.54
N SER A 62 4.02 -2.44 12.68
CA SER A 62 4.97 -2.77 11.60
C SER A 62 4.47 -3.86 10.63
N PRO A 63 3.79 -3.49 9.52
CA PRO A 63 3.51 -4.46 8.46
C PRO A 63 4.80 -5.14 7.99
N GLY A 64 4.77 -6.47 7.89
CA GLY A 64 5.92 -7.23 7.40
C GLY A 64 6.23 -6.90 5.93
N SER A 65 7.46 -7.18 5.49
CA SER A 65 7.92 -6.87 4.12
C SER A 65 7.00 -7.46 3.02
N LEU A 66 6.44 -8.66 3.24
CA LEU A 66 5.47 -9.28 2.33
C LEU A 66 4.14 -8.50 2.27
N THR A 67 3.68 -7.96 3.39
CA THR A 67 2.47 -7.13 3.45
C THR A 67 2.71 -5.82 2.72
N ILE A 68 3.85 -5.15 2.97
CA ILE A 68 4.21 -3.91 2.29
C ILE A 68 4.24 -4.15 0.77
N ARG A 69 4.95 -5.19 0.32
CA ARG A 69 4.99 -5.57 -1.10
C ARG A 69 3.58 -5.70 -1.69
N LYS A 70 2.72 -6.51 -1.08
CA LYS A 70 1.35 -6.76 -1.57
C LYS A 70 0.53 -5.47 -1.66
N VAL A 71 0.60 -4.61 -0.64
CA VAL A 71 -0.14 -3.34 -0.65
C VAL A 71 0.36 -2.45 -1.76
N VAL A 72 1.68 -2.26 -1.88
CA VAL A 72 2.27 -1.38 -2.92
C VAL A 72 1.95 -1.88 -4.33
N GLU A 73 2.09 -3.18 -4.58
CA GLU A 73 1.73 -3.80 -5.86
C GLU A 73 0.24 -3.60 -6.16
N SER A 74 -0.64 -3.82 -5.16
CA SER A 74 -2.09 -3.64 -5.31
C SER A 74 -2.49 -2.20 -5.61
N LEU A 75 -1.86 -1.21 -4.96
CA LEU A 75 -2.15 0.20 -5.21
C LEU A 75 -1.85 0.57 -6.66
N ILE A 76 -0.70 0.13 -7.18
CA ILE A 76 -0.30 0.41 -8.56
C ILE A 76 -1.20 -0.35 -9.55
N GLU A 77 -1.56 -1.59 -9.27
CA GLU A 77 -2.47 -2.37 -10.12
C GLU A 77 -3.87 -1.76 -10.20
N LEU A 78 -4.42 -1.32 -9.07
CA LEU A 78 -5.72 -0.67 -9.00
C LEU A 78 -5.73 0.68 -9.74
N ASP A 79 -4.63 1.44 -9.68
CA ASP A 79 -4.48 2.69 -10.41
C ASP A 79 -4.40 2.47 -11.92
N ILE A 80 -3.61 1.48 -12.37
CA ILE A 80 -3.49 1.12 -13.79
C ILE A 80 -4.82 0.58 -14.36
N SER A 81 -5.66 -0.03 -13.54
CA SER A 81 -6.93 -0.61 -13.97
C SER A 81 -8.07 0.41 -14.13
N ARG A 82 -7.80 1.70 -13.89
CA ARG A 82 -8.74 2.81 -14.10
C ARG A 82 -8.74 3.28 -15.54
#